data_AF-A0A510BQM8-F1
#
_entry.id   AF-A0A510BQM8-F1
#
_cell.length_a   1.000
_cell.length_b   1.000
_cell.length_c   1.000
_cell.angle_alpha   90.00
_cell.angle_beta   90.00
_cell.angle_gamma   90.00
#
_symmetry.space_group_name_H-M   'P 1'
#
loop_
_entity.id
_entity.type
_entity.pdbx_description
1 polymer ?
#
loop_
_entity_poly.entity_id
_entity_poly.type
_entity_poly.pdbx_seq_one_letter_code
_entity_poly.pdbx_strand_id
1 'polypeptide(L)'
;MKVGIETVHELREKLKFERQRVTQSYHPYDFFNFVVTAWHLHHDWIKNDKQNRPNLFNKKVNQAPPQMKELVNATRDLANGSKHFRLDKPSDEKKVVTEVHKPEIRDHFTYVFGPQPGISVANAY
;
A
#
# COMPACT_ATOMS: atom_id res chain seq x y z
N MET A 1 11.63 0.67 -28.17
CA MET A 1 12.30 -0.47 -27.48
C MET A 1 11.66 -0.57 -26.11
N LYS A 2 11.10 -1.74 -25.77
CA LYS A 2 10.36 -1.96 -24.52
C LYS A 2 11.23 -2.79 -23.58
N VAL A 3 11.48 -2.32 -22.35
CA VAL A 3 12.42 -2.94 -21.40
C VAL A 3 11.80 -3.11 -20.00
N GLY A 4 10.49 -2.89 -19.83
CA GLY A 4 9.86 -2.92 -18.51
C GLY A 4 8.34 -3.00 -18.51
N ILE A 5 7.75 -2.65 -17.35
CA ILE A 5 6.30 -2.63 -17.10
C ILE A 5 5.70 -1.39 -17.75
N GLU A 6 4.66 -1.55 -18.53
CA GLU A 6 4.06 -0.47 -19.32
C GLU A 6 2.54 -0.39 -19.16
N THR A 7 1.90 -1.44 -18.63
CA THR A 7 0.45 -1.51 -18.44
C THR A 7 0.04 -1.65 -16.98
N VAL A 8 -1.16 -1.19 -16.65
CA VAL A 8 -1.80 -1.43 -15.34
C VAL A 8 -1.85 -2.92 -15.01
N HIS A 9 -2.06 -3.76 -16.03
CA HIS A 9 -2.10 -5.20 -15.88
C HIS A 9 -0.75 -5.76 -15.42
N GLU A 10 0.35 -5.41 -16.10
CA GLU A 10 1.69 -5.86 -15.72
C GLU A 10 2.10 -5.35 -14.33
N LEU A 11 1.75 -4.11 -13.98
CA LEU A 11 2.01 -3.57 -12.64
C LEU A 11 1.20 -4.32 -11.56
N ARG A 12 -0.02 -4.75 -11.89
CA ARG A 12 -0.82 -5.61 -11.01
C ARG A 12 -0.21 -6.99 -10.83
N GLU A 13 0.35 -7.59 -11.88
CA GLU A 13 1.06 -8.87 -11.77
C GLU A 13 2.35 -8.72 -10.94
N LYS A 14 3.11 -7.63 -11.09
CA LYS A 14 4.23 -7.29 -10.18
C LYS A 14 3.77 -7.25 -8.73
N LEU A 15 2.65 -6.56 -8.45
CA LEU A 15 2.14 -6.44 -7.08
C LEU A 15 1.79 -7.81 -6.46
N LYS A 16 1.22 -8.73 -7.25
CA LYS A 16 0.94 -10.10 -6.80
C LYS A 16 2.22 -10.87 -6.50
N PHE A 17 3.24 -10.74 -7.36
CA PHE A 17 4.55 -11.35 -7.14
C PHE A 17 5.23 -10.81 -5.88
N GLU A 18 5.17 -9.50 -5.65
CA GLU A 18 5.72 -8.87 -4.44
C GLU A 18 4.99 -9.29 -3.18
N ARG A 19 3.66 -9.44 -3.24
CA ARG A 19 2.88 -10.01 -2.13
C ARG A 19 3.41 -11.38 -1.73
N GLN A 20 3.66 -12.26 -2.70
CA GLN A 20 4.18 -13.60 -2.40
C GLN A 20 5.51 -13.53 -1.66
N ARG A 21 6.43 -12.66 -2.12
CA ARG A 21 7.74 -12.46 -1.47
C ARG A 21 7.60 -11.96 -0.04
N VAL A 22 6.78 -10.91 0.18
CA VAL A 22 6.51 -10.37 1.52
C VAL A 22 5.96 -11.43 2.46
N THR A 23 5.08 -12.32 1.98
CA THR A 23 4.50 -13.38 2.82
C THR A 23 5.44 -14.56 3.09
N GLN A 24 6.44 -14.80 2.26
CA GLN A 24 7.39 -15.91 2.42
C GLN A 24 8.52 -15.57 3.38
N SER A 25 9.03 -14.34 3.31
CA SER A 25 10.08 -13.84 4.18
C SER A 25 9.97 -12.33 4.29
N TYR A 26 9.91 -11.81 5.52
CA TYR A 26 9.93 -10.37 5.72
C TYR A 26 11.33 -9.82 5.48
N HIS A 27 11.53 -9.22 4.31
CA HIS A 27 12.73 -8.43 3.99
C HIS A 27 12.33 -6.98 3.66
N PRO A 28 13.02 -5.95 4.20
CA PRO A 28 12.67 -4.55 3.96
C PRO A 28 12.53 -4.16 2.48
N TYR A 29 13.38 -4.73 1.62
CA TYR A 29 13.29 -4.56 0.16
C TYR A 29 11.96 -5.04 -0.43
N ASP A 30 11.45 -6.20 0.01
CA ASP A 30 10.23 -6.77 -0.53
C ASP A 30 9.01 -5.97 -0.05
N PHE A 31 9.00 -5.56 1.22
CA PHE A 31 7.96 -4.70 1.77
C PHE A 31 7.94 -3.32 1.11
N PHE A 32 9.11 -2.69 0.95
CA PHE A 32 9.26 -1.42 0.24
C PHE A 32 8.67 -1.50 -1.17
N ASN A 33 9.10 -2.49 -1.94
CA ASN A 33 8.62 -2.66 -3.31
C ASN A 33 7.10 -2.90 -3.35
N PHE A 34 6.58 -3.77 -2.49
CA PHE A 34 5.15 -4.05 -2.40
C PHE A 34 4.32 -2.78 -2.13
N VAL A 35 4.67 -2.01 -1.10
CA VAL A 35 3.87 -0.84 -0.70
C VAL A 35 3.97 0.29 -1.73
N VAL A 36 5.15 0.46 -2.34
CA VAL A 36 5.38 1.44 -3.41
C VAL A 36 4.60 1.07 -4.67
N THR A 37 4.62 -0.19 -5.08
CA THR A 37 3.84 -0.68 -6.23
C THR A 37 2.35 -0.53 -5.97
N ALA A 38 1.88 -0.91 -4.77
CA ALA A 38 0.47 -0.79 -4.40
C ALA A 38 -0.02 0.66 -4.49
N TRP A 39 0.76 1.59 -3.93
CA TRP A 39 0.45 3.02 -3.99
C TRP A 39 0.40 3.55 -5.42
N HIS A 40 1.43 3.28 -6.23
CA HIS A 40 1.45 3.77 -7.62
C HIS A 40 0.39 3.13 -8.51
N LEU A 41 0.10 1.84 -8.31
CA LEU A 41 -0.97 1.16 -9.03
C LEU A 41 -2.32 1.87 -8.78
N HIS A 42 -2.62 2.15 -7.51
CA HIS A 42 -3.86 2.79 -7.10
C HIS A 42 -3.92 4.29 -7.46
N HIS A 43 -2.88 5.06 -7.12
CA HIS A 43 -2.88 6.52 -7.19
C HIS A 43 -2.66 7.06 -8.61
N ASP A 44 -1.74 6.43 -9.36
CA ASP A 44 -1.25 6.96 -10.63
C ASP A 44 -1.73 6.11 -11.80
N TRP A 45 -1.43 4.82 -11.81
CA TRP A 45 -1.56 4.00 -13.01
C TRP A 45 -3.02 3.75 -13.40
N ILE A 46 -3.86 3.27 -12.48
CA ILE A 46 -5.29 3.07 -12.76
C ILE A 46 -5.98 4.40 -13.07
N LYS A 47 -5.58 5.48 -12.41
CA LYS A 47 -6.16 6.81 -12.65
C LYS A 47 -5.83 7.32 -14.05
N ASN A 48 -4.60 7.11 -14.51
CA ASN A 48 -4.07 7.63 -15.77
C ASN A 48 -4.38 6.73 -16.98
N ASP A 49 -4.65 5.43 -16.78
CA ASP A 49 -5.09 4.51 -17.82
C ASP A 49 -6.57 4.73 -18.18
N LYS A 50 -6.87 5.89 -18.79
CA LYS A 50 -8.25 6.29 -19.12
C LYS A 50 -8.95 5.31 -20.06
N GLN A 51 -8.21 4.52 -20.82
CA GLN A 51 -8.74 3.57 -21.81
C GLN A 51 -9.13 2.24 -21.17
N ASN A 52 -8.33 1.71 -20.23
CA ASN A 52 -8.55 0.38 -19.67
C ASN A 52 -8.94 0.38 -18.19
N ARG A 53 -8.99 1.55 -17.52
CA ARG A 53 -9.42 1.61 -16.12
C ARG A 53 -10.87 1.16 -15.95
N PRO A 54 -11.21 0.53 -14.81
CA PRO A 54 -12.59 0.20 -14.49
C PRO A 54 -13.52 1.42 -14.54
N ASN A 55 -14.70 1.25 -15.13
CA ASN A 55 -15.75 2.26 -15.10
C ASN A 55 -16.05 2.67 -13.65
N LEU A 56 -16.27 3.97 -13.44
CA LEU A 56 -16.59 4.55 -12.13
C LEU A 56 -15.52 4.39 -11.04
N PHE A 57 -14.27 4.04 -11.39
CA PHE A 57 -13.17 3.85 -10.41
C PHE A 57 -13.11 4.98 -9.36
N ASN A 58 -12.98 6.24 -9.80
CA ASN A 58 -12.92 7.39 -8.88
C ASN A 58 -14.16 7.50 -7.99
N LYS A 59 -15.36 7.25 -8.55
CA LYS A 59 -16.61 7.28 -7.77
C LYS A 59 -16.60 6.19 -6.71
N LYS A 60 -16.18 4.97 -7.05
CA LYS A 60 -16.10 3.83 -6.12
C LYS A 60 -15.04 4.05 -5.03
N VAL A 61 -13.89 4.62 -5.36
CA VAL A 61 -12.87 5.02 -4.38
C VAL A 61 -13.42 6.08 -3.42
N ASN A 62 -14.10 7.11 -3.95
CA ASN A 62 -14.72 8.15 -3.12
C ASN A 62 -15.84 7.61 -2.22
N GLN A 63 -16.57 6.59 -2.68
CA GLN A 63 -17.62 5.90 -1.94
C GLN A 63 -17.12 4.74 -1.08
N ALA A 64 -15.80 4.49 -1.04
CA ALA A 64 -15.25 3.40 -0.26
C ALA A 64 -15.56 3.57 1.24
N PRO A 65 -15.75 2.47 1.98
CA PRO A 65 -15.91 2.51 3.43
C PRO A 65 -14.73 3.22 4.11
N PRO A 66 -14.93 3.84 5.29
CA PRO A 66 -13.87 4.51 6.03
C PRO A 66 -12.61 3.66 6.22
N GLN A 67 -12.76 2.37 6.53
CA GLN A 67 -11.65 1.44 6.74
C GLN A 67 -10.82 1.24 5.47
N MET A 68 -11.47 1.18 4.30
CA MET A 68 -10.77 1.09 3.02
C MET A 68 -10.03 2.38 2.69
N LYS A 69 -10.60 3.54 3.01
CA LYS A 69 -9.94 4.83 2.85
C LYS A 69 -8.72 4.95 3.77
N GLU A 70 -8.85 4.47 5.00
CA GLU A 70 -7.74 4.44 5.95
C GLU A 70 -6.62 3.51 5.47
N LEU A 71 -6.94 2.33 4.96
CA LEU A 71 -5.93 1.44 4.35
C LEU A 71 -5.19 2.10 3.18
N VAL A 72 -5.91 2.81 2.30
CA VAL A 72 -5.30 3.56 1.20
C VAL A 72 -4.38 4.68 1.72
N ASN A 73 -4.80 5.41 2.76
CA ASN A 73 -3.99 6.45 3.38
C ASN A 73 -2.77 5.86 4.10
N ALA A 74 -2.90 4.71 4.76
CA ALA A 74 -1.78 4.03 5.39
C ALA A 74 -0.76 3.56 4.34
N THR A 75 -1.25 3.03 3.21
CA THR A 75 -0.41 2.66 2.05
C THR A 75 0.33 3.88 1.50
N ARG A 76 -0.33 5.05 1.39
CA ARG A 76 0.32 6.31 1.01
C ARG A 76 1.46 6.67 1.96
N ASP A 77 1.19 6.67 3.26
CA ASP A 77 2.17 7.11 4.27
C ASP A 77 3.39 6.20 4.29
N LEU A 78 3.17 4.88 4.22
CA LEU A 78 4.24 3.90 4.14
C LEU A 78 5.04 4.06 2.85
N ALA A 79 4.39 4.22 1.69
CA ALA A 79 5.07 4.39 0.42
C ALA A 79 5.88 5.70 0.35
N ASN A 80 5.26 6.83 0.72
CA ASN A 80 5.92 8.14 0.67
C ASN A 80 7.00 8.26 1.75
N GLY A 81 6.71 7.82 2.98
CA GLY A 81 7.68 7.82 4.08
C GLY A 81 8.90 6.95 3.77
N SER A 82 8.70 5.79 3.13
CA SER A 82 9.83 4.94 2.74
C SER A 82 10.62 5.49 1.56
N LYS A 83 9.98 6.14 0.58
CA LYS A 83 10.67 6.72 -0.59
C LYS A 83 11.43 8.00 -0.29
N HIS A 84 10.83 8.89 0.50
CA HIS A 84 11.33 10.23 0.75
C HIS A 84 12.05 10.35 2.09
N PHE A 85 12.16 9.25 2.85
CA PHE A 85 12.69 9.17 4.23
C PHE A 85 11.92 9.99 5.28
N ARG A 86 11.11 10.97 4.83
CA ARG A 86 10.19 11.79 5.59
C ARG A 86 8.97 12.09 4.72
N LEU A 87 7.80 12.21 5.33
CA LEU A 87 6.63 12.74 4.65
C LEU A 87 6.83 14.23 4.39
N ASP A 88 6.38 14.72 3.24
CA ASP A 88 6.27 16.15 2.98
C ASP A 88 5.19 16.76 3.88
N LYS A 89 5.28 18.07 4.14
CA LYS A 89 4.40 18.77 5.10
C LYS A 89 2.90 18.45 4.90
N PRO A 90 2.35 18.46 3.67
CA PRO A 90 0.95 18.10 3.45
C PRO A 90 0.61 16.63 3.74
N SER A 91 1.52 15.69 3.48
CA SER A 91 1.30 14.28 3.81
C SER A 91 1.46 14.01 5.30
N ASP A 92 2.38 14.72 5.97
CA ASP A 92 2.58 14.60 7.42
C ASP A 92 1.35 15.12 8.19
N GLU A 93 0.75 16.24 7.77
CA GLU A 93 -0.50 16.77 8.34
C GLU A 93 -1.69 15.82 8.15
N LYS A 94 -1.67 14.98 7.11
CA LYS A 94 -2.75 14.05 6.75
C LYS A 94 -2.42 12.61 7.10
N LYS A 95 -1.31 12.34 7.78
CA LYS A 95 -0.87 10.98 8.04
C LYS A 95 -1.87 10.26 8.93
N VAL A 96 -2.09 8.99 8.62
CA VAL A 96 -2.88 8.08 9.43
C VAL A 96 -1.97 7.12 10.19
N VAL A 97 -0.80 6.77 9.66
CA VAL A 97 0.15 5.89 10.36
C VAL A 97 0.84 6.67 11.50
N THR A 98 0.63 6.21 12.73
CA THR A 98 1.23 6.82 13.92
C THR A 98 2.49 6.09 14.36
N GLU A 99 2.56 4.78 14.15
CA GLU A 99 3.67 3.95 14.60
C GLU A 99 3.83 2.71 13.71
N VAL A 100 5.08 2.32 13.47
CA VAL A 100 5.45 1.06 12.81
C VAL A 100 6.13 0.18 13.84
N HIS A 101 5.59 -1.03 14.02
CA HIS A 101 5.97 -1.94 15.08
C HIS A 101 6.88 -3.03 14.56
N LYS A 102 7.75 -3.54 15.45
CA LYS A 102 8.50 -4.76 15.19
C LYS A 102 7.55 -5.96 15.08
N PRO A 103 8.00 -7.09 14.51
CA PRO A 103 7.17 -8.30 14.45
C PRO A 103 6.66 -8.74 15.82
N GLU A 104 5.34 -8.76 15.99
CA GLU A 104 4.68 -9.18 17.23
C GLU A 104 3.30 -9.80 16.94
N ILE A 105 2.68 -10.43 17.95
CA ILE A 105 1.31 -10.95 17.86
C ILE A 105 0.35 -9.83 18.32
N ARG A 106 -0.47 -9.30 17.40
CA ARG A 106 -1.36 -8.14 17.64
C ARG A 106 -2.84 -8.45 17.49
N ASP A 107 -3.17 -9.47 16.72
CA ASP A 107 -4.53 -9.82 16.33
C ASP A 107 -4.67 -11.33 16.10
N HIS A 108 -5.89 -11.77 15.80
CA HIS A 108 -6.19 -13.17 15.53
C HIS A 108 -5.40 -13.73 14.33
N PHE A 109 -5.07 -12.89 13.34
CA PHE A 109 -4.31 -13.33 12.17
C PHE A 109 -2.85 -13.61 12.53
N THR A 110 -2.18 -12.64 13.16
CA THR A 110 -0.80 -12.77 13.65
C THR A 110 -0.67 -13.81 14.78
N TYR A 111 -1.74 -14.07 15.53
CA TYR A 111 -1.78 -15.19 16.47
C TYR A 111 -1.70 -16.54 15.76
N VAL A 112 -2.40 -16.71 14.64
CA VAL A 112 -2.45 -17.98 13.88
C VAL A 112 -1.23 -18.14 12.96
N PHE A 113 -0.76 -17.07 12.34
CA PHE A 113 0.28 -17.10 11.30
C PHE A 113 1.65 -16.57 11.77
N GLY A 114 1.79 -16.33 13.08
CA GLY A 114 3.02 -15.89 13.73
C GLY A 114 3.22 -14.36 13.75
N PRO A 115 4.20 -13.89 14.53
CA PRO A 115 4.52 -12.47 14.66
C PRO A 115 4.77 -11.79 13.31
N GLN A 116 4.12 -10.66 13.05
CA GLN A 116 4.31 -9.86 11.84
C GLN A 116 4.48 -8.38 12.20
N PRO A 117 5.22 -7.60 11.40
CA PRO A 117 5.26 -6.15 11.56
C PRO A 117 3.85 -5.57 11.51
N GLY A 118 3.54 -4.70 12.46
CA GLY A 118 2.25 -4.02 12.56
C GLY A 118 2.38 -2.52 12.29
N ILE A 119 1.24 -1.89 12.04
CA ILE A 119 1.12 -0.43 12.07
C ILE A 119 0.00 -0.05 13.03
N SER A 120 0.16 1.08 13.70
CA SER A 120 -0.94 1.76 14.38
C SER A 120 -1.44 2.88 13.47
N VAL A 121 -2.76 3.03 13.39
CA VAL A 121 -3.40 4.13 12.65
C VAL A 121 -4.26 4.99 13.58
N ALA A 122 -4.35 6.28 13.27
CA ALA A 122 -4.98 7.28 14.13
C ALA A 122 -6.46 7.00 14.46
N ASN A 123 -7.21 6.31 13.58
CA ASN A 123 -8.62 6.00 13.81
C ASN A 123 -8.88 4.51 14.12
N ALA A 124 -7.87 3.75 14.55
CA ALA A 124 -8.08 2.36 14.98
C ALA A 124 -8.83 2.32 16.32
N TYR A 125 -10.15 2.15 16.24
CA TYR A 125 -11.03 1.69 17.32
C TYR A 125 -11.99 0.64 16.79
#